data_AF-A0A2N1TC43-F1
#
_entry.id   AF-A0A2N1TC43-F1
#
_cell.length_a   1.000
_cell.length_b   1.000
_cell.length_c   1.000
_cell.angle_alpha   90.00
_cell.angle_beta   90.00
_cell.angle_gamma   90.00
#
_symmetry.space_group_name_H-M   'P 1'
#
loop_
_entity.id
_entity.type
_entity.pdbx_description
1 polymer ?
#
loop_
_entity_poly.entity_id
_entity_poly.type
_entity_poly.pdbx_seq_one_letter_code
_entity_poly.pdbx_strand_id
1 'polypeptide(L)'
;MNIPGFEYFEKEDNKPSLNDLLKIDDLSFNAEKICKDEDFVSSFSLAVPDIEEQKKYLINTSRYDSGQECDPNYVLFFRRTLPSNTPKHEERWTNQIFTVLNGLRREIPFGPHRYHSIILCDSLAHLISNGEKNGETNAFTDGEIVVNFPNYDQNTCICKFKPDYEKKLLEEYLKTENALTQEEILSRVQEEILQRINYMMWE
;
A
#
# COMPACT_ATOMS: atom_id res chain seq x y z
N MET A 1 -32.68 4.36 21.70
CA MET A 1 -31.52 5.28 21.67
C MET A 1 -31.00 5.26 20.25
N ASN A 2 -31.10 6.38 19.53
CA ASN A 2 -30.59 6.54 18.17
C ASN A 2 -29.10 6.87 18.26
N ILE A 3 -28.27 6.10 17.56
CA ILE A 3 -26.86 6.42 17.33
C ILE A 3 -26.83 7.24 16.02
N PRO A 4 -26.37 8.50 16.04
CA PRO A 4 -26.23 9.31 14.83
C PRO A 4 -24.89 9.01 14.13
N GLY A 5 -24.90 9.04 12.80
CA GLY A 5 -23.68 9.12 12.00
C GLY A 5 -23.24 7.84 11.30
N PHE A 6 -23.96 7.44 10.26
CA PHE A 6 -23.39 6.82 9.07
C PHE A 6 -24.29 7.25 7.91
N GLU A 7 -23.97 8.37 7.28
CA GLU A 7 -24.54 8.69 5.98
C GLU A 7 -24.05 7.61 5.02
N TYR A 8 -24.99 6.74 4.62
CA TYR A 8 -24.81 5.88 3.47
C TYR A 8 -24.57 6.81 2.28
N PHE A 9 -23.34 6.88 1.80
CA PHE A 9 -23.08 7.39 0.47
C PHE A 9 -23.85 6.48 -0.49
N GLU A 10 -24.90 7.06 -1.11
CA GLU A 10 -25.62 6.42 -2.19
C GLU A 10 -24.60 5.93 -3.23
N LYS A 11 -24.70 4.65 -3.62
CA LYS A 11 -23.96 4.12 -4.75
C LYS A 11 -24.37 4.92 -5.97
N GLU A 12 -23.51 5.82 -6.44
CA GLU A 12 -23.61 6.36 -7.79
C GLU A 12 -23.37 5.22 -8.78
N ASP A 13 -24.46 4.55 -9.15
CA ASP A 13 -24.55 3.61 -10.27
C ASP A 13 -24.35 4.40 -11.59
N ASN A 14 -23.09 4.61 -11.97
CA ASN A 14 -22.54 4.79 -13.34
C ASN A 14 -21.19 5.55 -13.36
N LYS A 15 -20.27 5.24 -12.44
CA LYS A 15 -18.87 5.62 -12.66
C LYS A 15 -18.27 4.71 -13.75
N PRO A 16 -17.56 5.23 -14.77
CA PRO A 16 -16.84 4.40 -15.73
C PRO A 16 -16.02 3.36 -14.97
N SER A 17 -16.22 2.07 -15.25
CA SER A 17 -15.45 1.04 -14.55
C SER A 17 -14.01 1.07 -15.05
N LEU A 18 -13.05 1.01 -14.14
CA LEU A 18 -11.62 0.95 -14.44
C LEU A 18 -11.18 -0.20 -15.37
N ASN A 19 -12.08 -1.15 -15.68
CA ASN A 19 -11.88 -2.14 -16.74
C ASN A 19 -11.63 -1.49 -18.12
N ASP A 20 -11.93 -0.19 -18.29
CA ASP A 20 -11.54 0.61 -19.46
C ASP A 20 -10.07 1.06 -19.43
N LEU A 21 -9.39 1.10 -18.27
CA LEU A 21 -7.97 1.46 -18.19
C LEU A 21 -7.04 0.39 -18.78
N LEU A 22 -7.47 -0.88 -18.81
CA LEU A 22 -6.76 -1.95 -19.53
C LEU A 22 -6.77 -1.77 -21.05
N LYS A 23 -7.61 -0.87 -21.59
CA LYS A 23 -7.67 -0.53 -23.02
C LYS A 23 -6.70 0.59 -23.41
N ILE A 24 -5.89 1.07 -22.47
CA ILE A 24 -4.80 1.98 -22.80
C ILE A 24 -3.74 1.15 -23.52
N ASP A 25 -3.55 1.45 -24.81
CA ASP A 25 -2.46 0.87 -25.59
C ASP A 25 -1.11 1.21 -24.93
N ASP A 26 -0.16 0.27 -24.95
CA ASP A 26 1.19 0.41 -24.39
C ASP A 26 1.32 0.57 -22.86
N LEU A 27 0.38 0.04 -22.06
CA LEU A 27 0.65 -0.12 -20.64
C LEU A 27 1.85 -1.04 -20.39
N SER A 28 2.71 -0.64 -19.44
CA SER A 28 3.74 -1.54 -18.94
C SER A 28 3.10 -2.74 -18.24
N PHE A 29 3.81 -3.87 -18.20
CA PHE A 29 3.37 -5.05 -17.44
C PHE A 29 3.01 -4.73 -15.98
N ASN A 30 3.72 -3.78 -15.40
CA ASN A 30 3.52 -3.32 -14.03
C ASN A 30 2.22 -2.50 -13.88
N ALA A 31 1.97 -1.54 -14.79
CA ALA A 31 0.73 -0.77 -14.81
C ALA A 31 -0.51 -1.65 -15.12
N GLU A 32 -0.38 -2.59 -16.06
CA GLU A 32 -1.43 -3.56 -16.35
C GLU A 32 -1.77 -4.41 -15.11
N LYS A 33 -0.75 -4.80 -14.34
CA LYS A 33 -0.93 -5.67 -13.17
C LYS A 33 -1.71 -4.99 -12.05
N ILE A 34 -1.40 -3.73 -11.74
CA ILE A 34 -2.12 -2.97 -10.69
C ILE A 34 -3.58 -2.73 -11.08
N CYS A 35 -3.88 -2.50 -12.36
CA CYS A 35 -5.25 -2.31 -12.85
C CYS A 35 -6.13 -3.56 -12.76
N LYS A 36 -5.56 -4.74 -12.50
CA LYS A 36 -6.30 -5.99 -12.29
C LYS A 36 -6.67 -6.23 -10.82
N ASP A 37 -6.21 -5.40 -9.89
CA ASP A 37 -6.52 -5.51 -8.46
C ASP A 37 -7.71 -4.61 -8.12
N GLU A 38 -8.85 -5.20 -7.76
CA GLU A 38 -10.11 -4.48 -7.57
C GLU A 38 -10.04 -3.51 -6.38
N ASP A 39 -9.37 -3.90 -5.31
CA ASP A 39 -9.15 -3.04 -4.14
C ASP A 39 -8.27 -1.83 -4.49
N PHE A 40 -7.19 -2.00 -5.28
CA PHE A 40 -6.42 -0.86 -5.81
C PHE A 40 -7.31 0.06 -6.63
N VAL A 41 -8.02 -0.50 -7.60
CA VAL A 41 -8.91 0.23 -8.51
C VAL A 41 -9.92 1.07 -7.74
N SER A 42 -10.59 0.46 -6.75
CA SER A 42 -11.58 1.14 -5.93
C SER A 42 -10.96 2.26 -5.12
N SER A 43 -9.87 1.98 -4.40
CA SER A 43 -9.18 2.99 -3.57
C SER A 43 -8.62 4.14 -4.39
N PHE A 44 -8.02 3.86 -5.54
CA PHE A 44 -7.45 4.86 -6.43
C PHE A 44 -8.55 5.74 -7.06
N SER A 45 -9.67 5.15 -7.47
CA SER A 45 -10.80 5.91 -8.03
C SER A 45 -11.47 6.83 -7.02
N LEU A 46 -11.47 6.44 -5.74
CA LEU A 46 -11.97 7.29 -4.66
C LEU A 46 -11.04 8.49 -4.42
N ALA A 47 -9.72 8.28 -4.50
CA ALA A 47 -8.71 9.32 -4.30
C ALA A 47 -8.56 10.26 -5.51
N VAL A 48 -8.60 9.72 -6.72
CA VAL A 48 -8.46 10.43 -7.99
C VAL A 48 -9.73 10.18 -8.80
N PRO A 49 -10.80 10.99 -8.60
CA PRO A 49 -12.10 10.72 -9.21
C PRO A 49 -12.15 11.00 -10.72
N ASP A 50 -11.24 11.82 -11.24
CA ASP A 50 -11.18 12.16 -12.67
C ASP A 50 -10.47 11.07 -13.49
N ILE A 51 -11.17 10.53 -14.49
CA ILE A 51 -10.67 9.41 -15.31
C ILE A 51 -9.49 9.80 -16.20
N GLU A 52 -9.43 11.05 -16.68
CA GLU A 52 -8.32 11.51 -17.51
C GLU A 52 -7.06 11.69 -16.66
N GLU A 53 -7.21 12.13 -15.41
CA GLU A 53 -6.13 12.15 -14.44
C GLU A 53 -5.65 10.73 -14.08
N GLN A 54 -6.55 9.78 -13.85
CA GLN A 54 -6.19 8.38 -13.64
C GLN A 54 -5.36 7.82 -14.81
N LYS A 55 -5.75 8.14 -16.06
CA LYS A 55 -4.98 7.73 -17.26
C LYS A 55 -3.57 8.32 -17.27
N LYS A 56 -3.39 9.58 -16.86
CA LYS A 56 -2.05 10.21 -16.76
C LYS A 56 -1.16 9.40 -15.82
N TYR A 57 -1.69 8.94 -14.69
CA TYR A 57 -0.93 8.13 -13.75
C TYR A 57 -0.42 6.83 -14.39
N LEU A 58 -1.27 6.10 -15.09
CA LEU A 58 -0.89 4.83 -15.71
C LEU A 58 0.08 5.00 -16.88
N ILE A 59 -0.14 6.02 -17.72
CA ILE A 59 0.72 6.32 -18.86
C ILE A 59 2.11 6.76 -18.38
N ASN A 60 2.19 7.67 -17.41
CA ASN A 60 3.48 8.14 -16.90
C ASN A 60 4.22 7.04 -16.13
N THR A 61 3.51 6.18 -15.40
CA THR A 61 4.12 4.98 -14.80
C THR A 61 4.70 4.05 -15.87
N SER A 62 3.97 3.83 -16.98
CA SER A 62 4.43 2.98 -18.08
C SER A 62 5.63 3.57 -18.83
N ARG A 63 5.64 4.89 -19.03
CA ARG A 63 6.78 5.63 -19.60
C ARG A 63 8.00 5.55 -18.70
N TYR A 64 7.81 5.74 -17.39
CA TYR A 64 8.87 5.61 -16.39
C TYR A 64 9.49 4.21 -16.40
N ASP A 65 8.65 3.15 -16.42
CA ASP A 65 9.10 1.76 -16.51
C ASP A 65 9.92 1.49 -17.79
N SER A 66 9.61 2.21 -18.87
CA SER A 66 10.26 2.06 -20.18
C SER A 66 11.46 3.01 -20.37
N GLY A 67 11.82 3.81 -19.36
CA GLY A 67 12.90 4.81 -19.44
C GLY A 67 12.60 5.97 -20.40
N GLN A 68 11.33 6.21 -20.70
CA GLN A 68 10.87 7.34 -21.53
C GLN A 68 10.65 8.59 -20.67
N GLU A 69 10.59 9.75 -21.32
CA GLU A 69 10.23 11.01 -20.65
C GLU A 69 8.83 10.94 -20.04
N CYS A 70 8.71 11.31 -18.77
CA CYS A 70 7.46 11.24 -18.00
C CYS A 70 7.36 12.40 -17.02
N ASP A 71 6.14 12.73 -16.59
CA ASP A 71 5.86 13.69 -15.53
C ASP A 71 5.89 12.99 -14.16
N PRO A 72 6.82 13.32 -13.26
CA PRO A 72 6.95 12.69 -11.95
C PRO A 72 5.74 12.89 -11.03
N ASN A 73 4.87 13.89 -11.28
CA ASN A 73 3.62 14.05 -10.53
C ASN A 73 2.64 12.90 -10.78
N TYR A 74 2.81 12.18 -11.89
CA TYR A 74 1.94 11.12 -12.34
C TYR A 74 2.64 9.75 -12.39
N VAL A 75 3.81 9.58 -11.77
CA VAL A 75 4.45 8.26 -11.70
C VAL A 75 4.09 7.59 -10.39
N LEU A 76 3.40 6.45 -10.46
CA LEU A 76 2.99 5.70 -9.28
C LEU A 76 4.16 4.91 -8.69
N PHE A 77 4.31 5.06 -7.38
CA PHE A 77 5.23 4.31 -6.55
C PHE A 77 4.46 3.64 -5.42
N PHE A 78 4.94 2.47 -5.06
CA PHE A 78 4.29 1.58 -4.12
C PHE A 78 5.23 1.23 -2.99
N ARG A 79 4.61 0.98 -1.86
CA ARG A 79 5.29 0.51 -0.67
C ARG A 79 4.34 -0.30 0.18
N ARG A 80 4.83 -1.36 0.82
CA ARG A 80 4.02 -2.16 1.72
C ARG A 80 4.33 -1.83 3.17
N THR A 81 3.33 -1.97 4.03
CA THR A 81 3.45 -1.65 5.45
C THR A 81 2.98 -2.77 6.35
N LEU A 82 3.52 -2.81 7.56
CA LEU A 82 3.19 -3.79 8.60
C LEU A 82 2.65 -3.09 9.86
N PRO A 83 1.77 -3.75 10.63
CA PRO A 83 1.43 -3.25 11.96
C PRO A 83 2.64 -3.34 12.90
N SER A 84 3.06 -2.21 13.48
CA SER A 84 4.01 -2.10 14.58
C SER A 84 3.99 -0.65 15.14
N ASN A 85 4.68 -0.42 16.25
CA ASN A 85 4.79 0.88 16.92
C ASN A 85 6.20 1.48 16.87
N THR A 86 7.15 0.82 16.19
CA THR A 86 8.50 1.36 15.99
C THR A 86 8.82 1.59 14.51
N PRO A 87 9.29 2.79 14.15
CA PRO A 87 9.77 3.05 12.80
C PRO A 87 11.02 2.20 12.52
N LYS A 88 10.98 1.40 11.46
CA LYS A 88 12.22 0.93 10.81
C LYS A 88 12.67 2.01 9.82
N HIS A 89 13.98 2.19 9.72
CA HIS A 89 14.63 3.19 8.85
C HIS A 89 14.66 2.82 7.37
N GLU A 90 14.02 1.73 6.96
CA GLU A 90 13.99 1.44 5.54
C GLU A 90 13.06 2.44 4.85
N GLU A 91 13.53 3.12 3.83
CA GLU A 91 12.86 4.28 3.19
C GLU A 91 12.35 3.93 1.78
N ARG A 92 12.31 2.63 1.43
CA ARG A 92 12.26 2.26 0.01
C ARG A 92 10.83 2.27 -0.54
N TRP A 93 10.61 3.16 -1.49
CA TRP A 93 9.49 3.10 -2.43
C TRP A 93 9.94 2.50 -3.76
N THR A 94 9.05 1.80 -4.45
CA THR A 94 9.32 1.27 -5.79
C THR A 94 8.11 1.35 -6.69
N ASN A 95 8.33 1.69 -7.95
CA ASN A 95 7.32 1.57 -9.00
C ASN A 95 6.96 0.11 -9.30
N GLN A 96 7.78 -0.88 -8.92
CA GLN A 96 7.56 -2.29 -9.25
C GLN A 96 6.64 -2.99 -8.24
N ILE A 97 5.35 -3.12 -8.57
CA ILE A 97 4.38 -3.73 -7.65
C ILE A 97 4.75 -5.17 -7.26
N PHE A 98 5.35 -5.93 -8.18
CA PHE A 98 5.78 -7.30 -7.87
C PHE A 98 6.87 -7.37 -6.80
N THR A 99 7.76 -6.38 -6.76
CA THR A 99 8.76 -6.28 -5.69
C THR A 99 8.07 -6.08 -4.34
N VAL A 100 7.06 -5.21 -4.30
CA VAL A 100 6.24 -4.95 -3.10
C VAL A 100 5.38 -6.16 -2.69
N LEU A 101 4.90 -6.96 -3.65
CA LEU A 101 4.14 -8.18 -3.36
C LEU A 101 5.04 -9.35 -2.91
N ASN A 102 6.28 -9.40 -3.40
CA ASN A 102 7.20 -10.52 -3.17
C ASN A 102 8.20 -10.29 -2.05
N GLY A 103 8.57 -9.04 -1.73
CA GLY A 103 9.53 -8.75 -0.66
C GLY A 103 9.07 -9.32 0.67
N LEU A 104 7.84 -9.02 1.09
CA LEU A 104 7.25 -9.67 2.27
C LEU A 104 7.19 -11.19 2.21
N ARG A 105 7.00 -11.81 1.04
CA ARG A 105 6.97 -13.29 0.94
C ARG A 105 8.31 -13.90 1.32
N ARG A 106 9.41 -13.17 1.12
CA ARG A 106 10.77 -13.62 1.42
C ARG A 106 11.17 -13.28 2.85
N GLU A 107 10.75 -12.14 3.35
CA GLU A 107 11.20 -11.60 4.64
C GLU A 107 10.30 -12.02 5.80
N ILE A 108 8.98 -12.17 5.56
CA ILE A 108 8.00 -12.45 6.60
C ILE A 108 7.20 -13.71 6.27
N PRO A 109 7.27 -14.75 7.13
CA PRO A 109 6.45 -15.94 6.95
C PRO A 109 4.95 -15.59 7.01
N PHE A 110 4.12 -16.42 6.40
CA PHE A 110 2.66 -16.27 6.54
C PHE A 110 2.27 -16.25 8.02
N GLY A 111 1.54 -15.22 8.42
CA GLY A 111 1.21 -14.98 9.82
C GLY A 111 0.52 -13.64 10.04
N PRO A 112 0.17 -13.33 11.31
CA PRO A 112 -0.69 -12.22 11.68
C PRO A 112 -0.24 -10.86 11.09
N HIS A 113 1.05 -10.53 11.22
CA HIS A 113 1.62 -9.28 10.68
C HIS A 113 1.40 -9.12 9.18
N ARG A 114 1.60 -10.20 8.43
CA ARG A 114 1.46 -10.20 6.98
C ARG A 114 0.00 -10.13 6.56
N TYR A 115 -0.90 -10.84 7.23
CA TYR A 115 -2.34 -10.76 6.95
C TYR A 115 -2.88 -9.34 7.14
N HIS A 116 -2.36 -8.60 8.11
CA HIS A 116 -2.78 -7.23 8.38
C HIS A 116 -2.01 -6.15 7.56
N SER A 117 -1.01 -6.53 6.76
CA SER A 117 -0.24 -5.59 5.93
C SER A 117 -1.08 -4.88 4.86
N ILE A 118 -0.76 -3.63 4.53
CA ILE A 118 -1.39 -2.89 3.41
C ILE A 118 -0.33 -2.35 2.46
N ILE A 119 -0.75 -1.96 1.26
CA ILE A 119 0.09 -1.25 0.29
C ILE A 119 -0.34 0.22 0.27
N LEU A 120 0.64 1.10 0.37
CA LEU A 120 0.55 2.52 0.12
C LEU A 120 0.95 2.79 -1.34
N CYS A 121 0.28 3.76 -1.94
CA CYS A 121 0.50 4.21 -3.30
C CYS A 121 0.62 5.74 -3.30
N ASP A 122 1.66 6.25 -3.97
CA ASP A 122 1.93 7.69 -4.04
C ASP A 122 2.60 8.09 -5.36
N SER A 123 2.71 9.40 -5.62
CA SER A 123 3.43 9.94 -6.77
C SER A 123 4.92 10.10 -6.49
N LEU A 124 5.76 9.89 -7.50
CA LEU A 124 7.21 10.13 -7.42
C LEU A 124 7.53 11.56 -6.97
N ALA A 125 6.82 12.57 -7.47
CA ALA A 125 7.04 13.97 -7.07
C ALA A 125 6.78 14.20 -5.58
N HIS A 126 5.69 13.64 -5.03
CA HIS A 126 5.38 13.79 -3.62
C HIS A 126 6.45 13.12 -2.74
N LEU A 127 6.90 11.93 -3.11
CA LEU A 127 8.01 11.25 -2.43
C LEU A 127 9.30 12.09 -2.41
N ILE A 128 9.69 12.65 -3.56
CA ILE A 128 10.86 13.52 -3.66
C ILE A 128 10.71 14.75 -2.75
N SER A 129 9.53 15.38 -2.71
CA SER A 129 9.31 16.55 -1.85
C SER A 129 9.40 16.24 -0.36
N ASN A 130 9.10 15.01 0.04
CA ASN A 130 9.18 14.55 1.42
C ASN A 130 10.55 13.98 1.79
N GLY A 131 11.53 14.01 0.88
CA GLY A 131 12.87 13.47 1.10
C GLY A 131 12.90 11.93 1.13
N GLU A 132 11.86 11.27 0.64
CA GLU A 132 11.78 9.82 0.57
C GLU A 132 12.73 9.29 -0.51
N LYS A 133 13.37 8.15 -0.24
CA LYS A 133 14.28 7.51 -1.19
C LYS A 133 13.50 6.60 -2.13
N ASN A 134 13.66 6.80 -3.44
CA ASN A 134 13.19 5.85 -4.44
C ASN A 134 14.26 4.77 -4.69
N GLY A 135 13.81 3.54 -4.87
CA GLY A 135 14.68 2.39 -5.10
C GLY A 135 14.91 2.07 -6.58
N GLU A 136 16.16 1.77 -6.96
CA GLU A 136 16.45 1.07 -8.22
C GLU A 136 15.75 -0.30 -8.28
N THR A 137 15.49 -0.84 -9.47
CA THR A 137 14.79 -2.11 -9.71
C THR A 137 15.44 -3.37 -9.11
N ASN A 138 16.58 -3.25 -8.41
CA ASN A 138 17.44 -4.35 -8.00
C ASN A 138 17.64 -4.52 -6.48
N ALA A 139 16.93 -3.82 -5.60
CA ALA A 139 17.08 -4.17 -4.19
C ALA A 139 16.27 -5.38 -3.78
N PHE A 140 16.93 -6.13 -2.90
CA PHE A 140 16.50 -7.37 -2.33
C PHE A 140 15.53 -7.21 -1.16
N THR A 141 15.18 -5.97 -0.77
CA THR A 141 14.24 -5.70 0.33
C THR A 141 13.22 -4.62 -0.06
N ASP A 142 11.95 -4.86 0.30
CA ASP A 142 10.81 -4.00 -0.05
C ASP A 142 10.57 -2.86 0.95
N GLY A 143 11.53 -2.60 1.83
CA GLY A 143 11.52 -1.43 2.68
C GLY A 143 10.34 -1.47 3.64
N GLU A 144 10.47 -2.24 4.72
CA GLU A 144 9.45 -2.34 5.75
C GLU A 144 9.24 -0.95 6.39
N ILE A 145 8.10 -0.29 6.12
CA ILE A 145 7.60 0.73 7.06
C ILE A 145 6.45 0.14 7.84
N VAL A 146 6.55 0.42 9.11
CA VAL A 146 5.51 0.26 10.07
C VAL A 146 4.77 1.59 10.13
N VAL A 147 3.51 1.59 9.73
CA VAL A 147 2.65 2.74 9.94
C VAL A 147 1.93 2.55 11.27
N ASN A 148 2.22 3.44 12.21
CA ASN A 148 1.26 3.80 13.24
C ASN A 148 0.05 4.40 12.50
N PHE A 149 -0.99 3.60 12.28
CA PHE A 149 -2.21 3.98 11.56
C PHE A 149 -2.86 5.31 12.01
N PRO A 150 -2.63 5.88 13.21
CA PRO A 150 -3.18 7.20 13.56
C PRO A 150 -2.44 8.40 12.95
N ASN A 151 -1.16 8.29 12.54
CA ASN A 151 -0.33 9.45 12.21
C ASN A 151 0.13 9.54 10.76
N TYR A 152 -0.12 8.53 9.92
CA TYR A 152 0.00 8.67 8.47
C TYR A 152 -1.33 9.21 7.96
N ASP A 153 -1.42 10.54 7.96
CA ASP A 153 -2.60 11.27 7.52
C ASP A 153 -3.01 10.79 6.11
N GLN A 154 -4.30 10.67 5.81
CA GLN A 154 -4.75 10.37 4.45
C GLN A 154 -4.22 11.39 3.44
N ASN A 155 -3.79 12.56 3.91
CA ASN A 155 -3.09 13.58 3.12
C ASN A 155 -1.65 13.22 2.72
N THR A 156 -1.09 12.08 3.16
CA THR A 156 0.33 11.72 2.91
C THR A 156 0.55 10.70 1.79
N CYS A 157 -0.49 10.13 1.18
CA CYS A 157 -0.33 9.31 -0.02
C CYS A 157 -1.61 9.35 -0.87
N ILE A 158 -1.49 9.05 -2.16
CA ILE A 158 -2.64 9.04 -3.08
C ILE A 158 -3.70 8.04 -2.58
N CYS A 159 -3.31 6.79 -2.34
CA CYS A 159 -4.27 5.80 -1.84
C CYS A 159 -3.59 4.65 -1.10
N LYS A 160 -4.42 3.86 -0.42
CA LYS A 160 -4.04 2.63 0.28
C LYS A 160 -4.95 1.48 -0.12
N PHE A 161 -4.40 0.28 -0.22
CA PHE A 161 -5.17 -0.90 -0.60
C PHE A 161 -4.58 -2.18 -0.01
N LYS A 162 -5.36 -3.25 0.04
CA LYS A 162 -4.88 -4.60 0.34
C LYS A 162 -5.18 -5.46 -0.88
N PRO A 163 -4.18 -6.11 -1.50
CA PRO A 163 -4.43 -6.92 -2.69
C PRO A 163 -5.50 -7.97 -2.48
N ASP A 164 -6.36 -8.19 -3.46
CA ASP A 164 -7.58 -9.01 -3.33
C ASP A 164 -7.30 -10.43 -2.81
N TYR A 165 -6.22 -11.04 -3.31
CA TYR A 165 -5.81 -12.37 -2.87
C TYR A 165 -5.44 -12.39 -1.38
N GLU A 166 -4.76 -11.35 -0.88
CA GLU A 166 -4.36 -11.28 0.52
C GLU A 166 -5.49 -10.83 1.44
N LYS A 167 -6.46 -10.06 0.91
CA LYS A 167 -7.72 -9.76 1.59
C LYS A 167 -8.49 -11.04 1.90
N LYS A 168 -8.61 -11.95 0.93
CA LYS A 168 -9.22 -13.28 1.14
C LYS A 168 -8.48 -14.09 2.22
N LEU A 169 -7.14 -14.08 2.18
CA LEU A 169 -6.34 -14.75 3.22
C LEU A 169 -6.57 -14.14 4.61
N LEU A 170 -6.67 -12.82 4.72
CA LEU A 170 -7.00 -12.16 5.99
C LEU A 170 -8.40 -12.56 6.46
N GLU A 171 -9.40 -12.54 5.59
CA GLU A 171 -10.77 -12.94 5.92
C GLU A 171 -10.86 -14.41 6.38
N GLU A 172 -10.06 -15.30 5.79
CA GLU A 172 -9.95 -16.69 6.23
C GLU A 172 -9.25 -16.80 7.58
N TYR A 173 -8.13 -16.09 7.75
CA TYR A 173 -7.40 -16.07 9.00
C TYR A 173 -8.25 -15.57 10.17
N LEU A 174 -9.04 -14.51 9.96
CA LEU A 174 -9.94 -13.93 10.98
C LEU A 174 -11.08 -14.86 11.42
N LYS A 175 -11.34 -15.94 10.68
CA LYS A 175 -12.30 -16.98 11.09
C LYS A 175 -11.70 -18.02 12.03
N THR A 176 -10.40 -18.00 12.27
CA THR A 176 -9.71 -18.96 13.14
C THR A 176 -9.80 -18.54 14.61
N GLU A 177 -9.85 -19.51 15.54
CA GLU A 177 -9.97 -19.24 16.98
C GLU A 177 -8.76 -18.48 17.57
N ASN A 178 -7.61 -18.55 16.91
CA ASN A 178 -6.37 -17.89 17.33
C ASN A 178 -6.06 -16.63 16.51
N ALA A 179 -7.06 -16.10 15.80
CA ALA A 179 -6.88 -14.91 14.99
C ALA A 179 -6.62 -13.69 15.87
N LEU A 180 -5.47 -13.07 15.67
CA LEU A 180 -5.14 -11.78 16.27
C LEU A 180 -5.72 -10.63 15.43
N THR A 181 -6.34 -9.68 16.10
CA THR A 181 -6.73 -8.39 15.51
C THR A 181 -5.48 -7.53 15.25
N GLN A 182 -5.65 -6.47 14.47
CA GLN A 182 -4.57 -5.52 14.22
C GLN A 182 -4.09 -4.87 15.52
N GLU A 183 -5.02 -4.50 16.40
CA GLU A 183 -4.74 -3.89 17.71
C GLU A 183 -3.92 -4.83 18.60
N GLU A 184 -4.30 -6.11 18.65
CA GLU A 184 -3.58 -7.12 19.42
C GLU A 184 -2.16 -7.34 18.91
N ILE A 185 -1.97 -7.30 17.59
CA ILE A 185 -0.64 -7.37 16.96
C ILE A 185 0.20 -6.16 17.38
N LEU A 186 -0.37 -4.94 17.31
CA LEU A 186 0.33 -3.72 17.71
C LEU A 186 0.75 -3.74 19.18
N SER A 187 -0.13 -4.21 20.07
CA SER A 187 0.17 -4.35 21.51
C SER A 187 1.33 -5.33 21.74
N ARG A 188 1.33 -6.50 21.08
CA ARG A 188 2.41 -7.49 21.22
C ARG A 188 3.76 -6.94 20.78
N VAL A 189 3.81 -6.26 19.64
CA VAL A 189 5.05 -5.64 19.15
C VAL A 189 5.59 -4.63 20.15
N GLN A 190 4.71 -3.80 20.73
CA GLN A 190 5.13 -2.82 21.72
C GLN A 190 5.72 -3.47 22.97
N GLU A 191 5.11 -4.55 23.47
CA GLU A 191 5.63 -5.31 24.62
C GLU A 191 7.00 -5.93 24.33
N GLU A 192 7.18 -6.57 23.17
CA GLU A 192 8.47 -7.16 22.77
C GLU A 192 9.59 -6.12 22.72
N ILE A 193 9.28 -4.91 22.24
CA ILE A 193 10.25 -3.81 22.13
C ILE A 193 10.63 -3.30 23.50
N LEU A 194 9.65 -3.09 24.39
CA LEU A 194 9.91 -2.70 25.78
C LEU A 194 10.76 -3.75 26.49
N GLN A 195 10.51 -5.04 26.26
CA GLN A 195 11.33 -6.13 26.80
C GLN A 195 12.77 -6.08 26.28
N ARG A 196 12.99 -5.81 24.98
CA ARG A 196 14.34 -5.67 24.40
C ARG A 196 15.08 -4.45 24.94
N ILE A 197 14.41 -3.30 25.05
CA ILE A 197 15.00 -2.08 25.64
C ILE A 197 15.40 -2.36 27.09
N ASN A 198 14.50 -2.98 27.86
CA ASN A 198 14.83 -3.39 29.22
C ASN A 198 16.02 -4.34 29.23
N TYR A 199 16.07 -5.38 28.41
CA TYR A 199 17.22 -6.28 28.37
C TYR A 199 18.55 -5.55 28.09
N MET A 200 18.57 -4.61 27.13
CA MET A 200 19.76 -3.82 26.77
C MET A 200 20.20 -2.80 27.83
N MET A 201 19.31 -2.38 28.75
CA MET A 201 19.67 -1.44 29.83
C MET A 201 20.29 -2.13 31.05
N TRP A 202 20.27 -3.46 31.10
CA TRP A 202 20.82 -4.26 32.20
C TRP A 202 22.14 -4.98 31.82
N GLU A 203 22.62 -4.79 30.59
CA GLU A 203 23.97 -5.13 30.12
C GLU A 203 24.86 -3.88 30.11
#